data_AF-A0A6P8IQS9-F1
#
_entry.id   AF-A0A6P8IQS9-F1
#
_cell.length_a   1.000
_cell.length_b   1.000
_cell.length_c   1.000
_cell.angle_alpha   90.00
_cell.angle_beta   90.00
_cell.angle_gamma   90.00
#
_symmetry.space_group_name_H-M   'P 1'
#
loop_
_entity.id
_entity.type
_entity.pdbx_description
1 polymer ?
#
loop_
_entity_poly.entity_id
_entity_poly.type
_entity_poly.pdbx_seq_one_letter_code
_entity_poly.pdbx_strand_id
1 'polypeptide(L)'
;MANIKYSYVFWGLFGVFILALWIALYVGCVIPIEKSETFRATQCKTIYSRDVGHQKCPCTSSSDDGCGKSYSCLQIFVSFTVQYHNTSTPQARRGLLHFAENILHSNCSYEPFCESSQDLIDIELLSYFYKRGKNGTVFSCYYNEENETQIIEVNYNGRRLAILLPFAAVFIVSILVVSVLLWRRGCGCNRKRRPSRLSFVTATDEF
;
A
#
# COMPACT_ATOMS: atom_id res chain seq x y z
N MET A 1 -3.81 -46.47 -12.85
CA MET A 1 -3.71 -45.89 -11.50
C MET A 1 -2.65 -44.78 -11.45
N ALA A 2 -2.79 -43.68 -12.21
CA ALA A 2 -1.70 -42.70 -12.38
C ALA A 2 -2.01 -41.24 -11.97
N ASN A 3 -3.24 -40.90 -11.55
CA ASN A 3 -3.64 -39.49 -11.43
C ASN A 3 -3.67 -38.90 -10.01
N ILE A 4 -3.28 -39.65 -8.97
CA ILE A 4 -3.37 -39.18 -7.58
C ILE A 4 -2.13 -38.36 -7.17
N LYS A 5 -0.93 -38.72 -7.67
CA LYS A 5 0.33 -38.03 -7.29
C LYS A 5 0.41 -36.60 -7.83
N TYR A 6 -0.05 -36.35 -9.05
CA TYR A 6 -0.05 -35.01 -9.65
C TYR A 6 -1.05 -34.05 -8.99
N SER A 7 -2.11 -34.56 -8.38
CA SER A 7 -3.09 -33.73 -7.67
C SER A 7 -2.47 -33.04 -6.46
N TYR A 8 -1.69 -33.75 -5.63
CA TYR A 8 -1.09 -33.14 -4.43
C TYR A 8 -0.02 -32.10 -4.77
N VAL A 9 0.75 -32.32 -5.83
CA VAL A 9 1.76 -31.36 -6.31
C VAL A 9 1.08 -30.07 -6.81
N PHE A 10 -0.02 -30.20 -7.55
CA PHE A 10 -0.78 -29.04 -8.04
C PHE A 10 -1.40 -28.22 -6.90
N TRP A 11 -2.02 -28.87 -5.91
CA TRP A 11 -2.56 -28.19 -4.72
C TRP A 11 -1.47 -27.56 -3.86
N GLY A 12 -0.30 -28.20 -3.74
CA GLY A 12 0.86 -27.64 -3.05
C GLY A 12 1.38 -26.37 -3.72
N LEU A 13 1.56 -26.39 -5.04
CA LEU A 13 2.01 -25.22 -5.81
C LEU A 13 0.98 -24.07 -5.75
N PHE A 14 -0.31 -24.38 -5.83
CA PHE A 14 -1.38 -23.39 -5.71
C PHE A 14 -1.40 -22.74 -4.30
N GLY A 15 -1.20 -23.53 -3.24
CA GLY A 15 -1.09 -23.01 -1.87
C GLY A 15 0.12 -22.09 -1.68
N VAL A 16 1.28 -22.47 -2.23
CA VAL A 16 2.49 -21.62 -2.20
C VAL A 16 2.28 -20.31 -2.96
N PHE A 17 1.62 -20.35 -4.12
CA PHE A 17 1.31 -19.15 -4.90
C PHE A 17 0.37 -18.20 -4.16
N ILE A 18 -0.69 -18.72 -3.51
CA ILE A 18 -1.59 -17.92 -2.68
C ILE A 18 -0.81 -17.29 -1.52
N LEU A 19 0.03 -18.06 -0.83
CA LEU A 19 0.82 -17.57 0.29
C LEU A 19 1.80 -16.47 -0.15
N ALA A 20 2.44 -16.62 -1.31
CA ALA A 20 3.32 -15.60 -1.88
C ALA A 20 2.55 -14.30 -2.22
N LEU A 21 1.36 -14.41 -2.83
CA LEU A 21 0.48 -13.26 -3.08
C LEU A 21 0.07 -12.56 -1.78
N TRP A 22 -0.18 -13.32 -0.71
CA TRP A 22 -0.50 -12.76 0.61
C TRP A 22 0.65 -11.97 1.21
N ILE A 23 1.86 -12.52 1.17
CA ILE A 23 3.05 -11.81 1.63
C ILE A 23 3.24 -10.53 0.81
N ALA A 24 3.09 -10.60 -0.52
CA ALA A 24 3.22 -9.44 -1.39
C ALA A 24 2.17 -8.36 -1.09
N LEU A 25 0.91 -8.73 -0.85
CA LEU A 25 -0.16 -7.80 -0.45
C LEU A 25 0.08 -7.20 0.94
N TYR A 26 0.51 -8.01 1.90
CA TYR A 26 0.82 -7.54 3.24
C TYR A 26 1.95 -6.49 3.22
N VAL A 27 3.06 -6.83 2.56
CA VAL A 27 4.23 -5.94 2.46
C VAL A 27 3.91 -4.71 1.60
N GLY A 28 3.22 -4.90 0.48
CA GLY A 28 2.96 -3.83 -0.48
C GLY A 28 1.82 -2.89 -0.11
N CYS A 29 0.89 -3.30 0.75
CA CYS A 29 -0.30 -2.51 1.05
C CYS A 29 -0.58 -2.30 2.55
N VAL A 30 -0.37 -3.31 3.41
CA VAL A 30 -0.69 -3.19 4.85
C VAL A 30 0.36 -2.35 5.58
N ILE A 31 1.64 -2.68 5.45
CA ILE A 31 2.75 -1.91 6.06
C ILE A 31 2.70 -0.41 5.72
N PRO A 32 2.51 0.01 4.44
CA PRO A 32 2.44 1.43 4.13
C PRO A 32 1.16 2.11 4.61
N ILE A 33 0.10 1.37 4.94
CA ILE A 33 -1.11 1.93 5.56
C ILE A 33 -0.86 2.21 7.03
N GLU A 34 -0.29 1.26 7.78
CA GLU A 34 0.03 1.44 9.20
C GLU A 34 0.93 2.66 9.42
N LYS A 35 1.97 2.83 8.58
CA LYS A 35 2.83 4.03 8.64
C LYS A 35 2.07 5.32 8.34
N SER A 36 1.10 5.28 7.43
CA SER A 36 0.31 6.44 7.06
C SER A 36 -0.79 6.82 8.06
N GLU A 37 -1.11 5.97 9.04
CA GLU A 37 -2.05 6.29 10.13
C GLU A 37 -1.50 7.31 11.13
N THR A 38 -0.18 7.49 11.17
CA THR A 38 0.48 8.51 12.01
C THR A 38 0.17 9.95 11.58
N PHE A 39 -0.36 10.14 10.37
CA PHE A 39 -0.66 11.45 9.81
C PHE A 39 -2.07 11.93 10.15
N ARG A 40 -2.17 13.00 10.95
CA ARG A 40 -3.45 13.63 11.32
C ARG A 40 -3.74 14.85 10.49
N ALA A 41 -5.00 14.99 10.07
CA ALA A 41 -5.49 16.15 9.35
C ALA A 41 -5.44 17.40 10.25
N THR A 42 -4.94 18.51 9.70
CA THR A 42 -4.92 19.83 10.33
C THR A 42 -4.99 20.93 9.27
N GLN A 43 -5.04 22.20 9.71
CA GLN A 43 -4.88 23.34 8.82
C GLN A 43 -3.47 23.88 8.89
N CYS A 44 -2.82 23.91 7.73
CA CYS A 44 -1.51 24.52 7.54
C CYS A 44 -1.67 25.93 7.01
N LYS A 45 -0.83 26.84 7.52
CA LYS A 45 -0.66 28.19 6.98
C LYS A 45 0.76 28.36 6.49
N THR A 46 0.93 28.75 5.23
CA THR A 46 2.24 29.05 4.66
C THR A 46 2.84 30.28 5.32
N ILE A 47 4.06 30.15 5.82
CA ILE A 47 4.83 31.24 6.44
C ILE A 47 5.68 31.92 5.36
N TYR A 48 6.43 31.13 4.61
CA TYR A 48 7.25 31.58 3.50
C TYR A 48 7.62 30.39 2.61
N SER A 49 8.04 30.72 1.40
CA SER A 49 8.55 29.80 0.41
C SER A 49 9.95 30.23 -0.02
N ARG A 50 10.80 29.27 -0.36
CA ARG A 50 12.17 29.50 -0.82
C ARG A 50 12.46 28.60 -2.02
N ASP A 51 13.07 29.16 -3.05
CA ASP A 51 13.73 28.37 -4.10
C ASP A 51 15.16 28.06 -3.65
N VAL A 52 15.54 26.78 -3.67
CA VAL A 52 16.86 26.29 -3.19
C VAL A 52 17.78 25.92 -4.36
N GLY A 53 17.34 26.15 -5.59
CA GLY A 53 18.07 25.83 -6.82
C GLY A 53 17.42 24.69 -7.58
N HIS A 54 18.15 24.16 -8.56
CA HIS A 54 17.60 23.16 -9.48
C HIS A 54 18.01 21.74 -9.08
N GLN A 55 17.06 20.81 -9.12
CA GLN A 55 17.32 19.39 -9.03
C GLN A 55 17.19 18.74 -10.40
N LYS A 56 17.99 17.69 -10.63
CA LYS A 56 17.93 16.92 -11.87
C LYS A 56 16.93 15.80 -11.74
N CYS A 57 16.16 15.58 -12.79
CA CYS A 57 15.30 14.41 -12.89
C CYS A 57 16.15 13.13 -12.88
N PRO A 58 15.73 12.07 -12.17
CA PRO A 58 16.42 10.79 -12.18
C PRO A 58 16.33 10.16 -13.58
N CYS A 59 17.47 9.77 -14.14
CA CYS A 59 17.50 9.05 -15.42
C CYS A 59 17.21 7.57 -15.18
N THR A 60 16.04 7.09 -15.61
CA THR A 60 15.76 5.66 -15.70
C THR A 60 16.29 5.13 -17.03
N SER A 61 17.07 4.05 -16.99
CA SER A 61 17.86 3.49 -18.09
C SER A 61 17.08 2.91 -19.28
N SER A 62 15.74 3.02 -19.32
CA SER A 62 14.90 2.41 -20.36
C SER A 62 14.36 3.37 -21.42
N SER A 63 14.49 4.69 -21.24
CA SER A 63 14.00 5.70 -22.20
C SER A 63 14.61 7.06 -21.90
N ASP A 64 15.33 7.64 -22.87
CA ASP A 64 16.03 8.92 -22.75
C ASP A 64 15.11 10.15 -22.62
N ASP A 65 13.78 9.98 -22.66
CA ASP A 65 12.81 11.09 -22.71
C ASP A 65 12.82 12.00 -21.47
N GLY A 66 13.38 11.57 -20.33
CA GLY A 66 13.47 12.36 -19.09
C GLY A 66 14.90 12.74 -18.67
N CYS A 67 15.93 12.19 -19.31
CA CYS A 67 17.30 12.31 -18.82
C CYS A 67 17.91 13.66 -19.16
N GLY A 68 18.40 14.37 -18.13
CA GLY A 68 18.99 15.71 -18.28
C GLY A 68 18.04 16.88 -18.06
N LYS A 69 16.73 16.62 -17.87
CA LYS A 69 15.79 17.65 -17.40
C LYS A 69 16.07 18.02 -15.96
N SER A 70 15.72 19.25 -15.60
CA SER A 70 15.87 19.75 -14.24
C SER A 70 14.68 20.60 -13.84
N TYR A 71 14.38 20.63 -12.56
CA TYR A 71 13.25 21.38 -12.02
C TYR A 71 13.68 22.22 -10.83
N SER A 72 13.03 23.37 -10.62
CA SER A 72 13.30 24.21 -9.46
C SER A 72 12.80 23.55 -8.17
N CYS A 73 13.68 23.41 -7.18
CA CYS A 73 13.38 22.86 -5.88
C CYS A 73 12.76 23.94 -4.98
N LEU A 74 11.43 23.91 -4.92
CA LEU A 74 10.66 24.78 -4.05
C LEU A 74 10.54 24.19 -2.65
N GLN A 75 10.92 24.95 -1.63
CA GLN A 75 10.65 24.69 -0.22
C GLN A 75 9.52 25.58 0.28
N ILE A 76 8.47 25.00 0.83
CA ILE A 76 7.32 25.70 1.41
C ILE A 76 7.29 25.39 2.91
N PHE A 77 7.54 26.41 3.72
CA PHE A 77 7.47 26.28 5.17
C PHE A 77 6.10 26.69 5.67
N VAL A 78 5.48 25.81 6.44
CA VAL A 78 4.13 25.99 6.97
C VAL A 78 4.14 25.98 8.50
N SER A 79 3.18 26.68 9.09
CA SER A 79 2.84 26.60 10.50
C SER A 79 1.48 25.94 10.67
N PHE A 80 1.33 25.16 11.72
CA PHE A 80 0.07 24.51 12.10
C PHE A 80 -0.03 24.44 13.61
N THR A 81 -1.23 24.20 14.13
CA THR A 81 -1.48 24.06 15.57
C THR A 81 -1.75 22.59 15.91
N VAL A 82 -1.04 22.09 16.92
CA VAL A 82 -1.24 20.77 17.49
C VAL A 82 -1.98 20.91 18.81
N GLN A 83 -3.01 20.10 19.00
CA GLN A 83 -3.73 20.00 20.27
C GLN A 83 -3.44 18.63 20.88
N TYR A 84 -2.62 18.60 21.93
CA TYR A 84 -2.41 17.36 22.68
C TYR A 84 -3.54 17.16 23.67
N HIS A 85 -3.98 15.91 23.83
CA HIS A 85 -5.02 15.53 24.78
C HIS A 85 -4.73 15.97 26.23
N ASN A 86 -3.45 16.14 26.59
CA ASN A 86 -3.02 16.42 27.96
C ASN A 86 -2.71 17.90 28.23
N THR A 87 -2.80 18.78 27.23
CA THR A 87 -2.51 20.21 27.39
C THR A 87 -3.66 21.05 26.86
N SER A 88 -4.20 21.94 27.69
CA SER A 88 -5.30 22.84 27.32
C SER A 88 -4.89 23.96 26.34
N THR A 89 -3.59 24.09 26.04
CA THR A 89 -3.06 25.12 25.14
C THR A 89 -2.61 24.52 23.80
N PRO A 90 -3.14 25.01 22.66
CA PRO A 90 -2.68 24.58 21.35
C PRO A 90 -1.23 25.05 21.11
N GLN A 91 -0.36 24.13 20.71
CA GLN A 91 1.04 24.43 20.42
C GLN A 91 1.23 24.69 18.92
N ALA A 92 1.79 25.85 18.58
CA ALA A 92 2.15 26.15 17.20
C ALA A 92 3.45 25.42 16.81
N ARG A 93 3.39 24.63 15.75
CA ARG A 93 4.52 23.92 15.14
C ARG A 93 4.78 24.43 13.74
N ARG A 94 5.99 24.16 13.24
CA ARG A 94 6.44 24.59 11.92
C ARG A 94 7.25 23.47 11.29
N GLY A 95 7.17 23.33 9.98
CA GLY A 95 7.95 22.35 9.24
C GLY A 95 7.94 22.63 7.75
N LEU A 96 8.73 21.83 7.04
CA LEU A 96 8.73 21.80 5.58
C LEU A 96 7.49 21.01 5.14
N LEU A 97 6.69 21.58 4.25
CA LEU A 97 5.59 20.87 3.61
C LEU A 97 6.17 19.96 2.53
N HIS A 98 5.70 18.73 2.48
CA HIS A 98 5.89 17.81 1.36
C HIS A 98 4.55 17.55 0.69
N PHE A 99 4.54 17.34 -0.62
CA PHE A 99 3.31 17.01 -1.33
C PHE A 99 2.71 15.68 -0.85
N ALA A 100 3.56 14.68 -0.64
CA ALA A 100 3.18 13.34 -0.26
C ALA A 100 4.29 12.62 0.53
N GLU A 101 3.93 11.48 1.12
CA GLU A 101 4.82 10.65 1.95
C GLU A 101 6.08 10.18 1.20
N ASN A 102 5.97 9.88 -0.10
CA ASN A 102 7.08 9.35 -0.89
C ASN A 102 8.26 10.32 -1.05
N ILE A 103 8.02 11.62 -0.89
CA ILE A 103 9.05 12.66 -1.04
C ILE A 103 9.52 13.23 0.31
N LEU A 104 9.14 12.62 1.44
CA LEU A 104 9.56 13.07 2.79
C LEU A 104 11.09 13.12 2.97
N HIS A 105 11.82 12.29 2.23
CA HIS A 105 13.29 12.27 2.24
C HIS A 105 13.92 13.37 1.38
N SER A 106 13.12 14.02 0.51
CA SER A 106 13.58 15.12 -0.32
C SER A 106 13.57 16.43 0.46
N ASN A 107 14.50 17.32 0.11
CA ASN A 107 14.54 18.68 0.62
C ASN A 107 13.59 19.62 -0.16
N CYS A 108 12.82 19.12 -1.12
CA CYS A 108 11.83 19.90 -1.87
C CYS A 108 10.41 19.55 -1.40
N SER A 109 9.53 20.55 -1.47
CA SER A 109 8.12 20.38 -1.14
C SER A 109 7.31 19.67 -2.21
N TYR A 110 7.81 19.64 -3.45
CA TYR A 110 7.14 19.04 -4.59
C TYR A 110 8.18 18.48 -5.55
N GLU A 111 7.86 17.32 -6.12
CA GLU A 111 8.65 16.68 -7.16
C GLU A 111 7.73 16.48 -8.38
N PRO A 112 8.02 17.12 -9.52
CA PRO A 112 7.19 17.07 -10.70
C PRO A 112 7.36 15.77 -11.48
N PHE A 113 6.44 15.50 -12.41
CA PHE A 113 6.53 14.31 -13.25
C PHE A 113 7.56 14.48 -14.37
N CYS A 114 8.74 13.89 -14.18
CA CYS A 114 9.92 14.08 -15.03
C CYS A 114 9.83 13.56 -16.47
N GLU A 115 8.86 12.68 -16.80
CA GLU A 115 8.63 12.27 -18.19
C GLU A 115 7.95 13.38 -19.03
N SER A 116 7.35 14.38 -18.37
CA SER A 116 6.74 15.54 -19.03
C SER A 116 7.77 16.41 -19.73
N SER A 117 7.35 17.25 -20.68
CA SER A 117 8.21 18.28 -21.26
C SER A 117 8.68 19.29 -20.20
N GLN A 118 9.82 19.95 -20.45
CA GLN A 118 10.37 20.95 -19.52
C GLN A 118 9.36 22.07 -19.23
N ASP A 119 8.66 22.57 -20.25
CA ASP A 119 7.64 23.62 -20.07
C ASP A 119 6.49 23.17 -19.15
N LEU A 120 6.07 21.90 -19.25
CA LEU A 120 5.01 21.36 -18.40
C LEU A 120 5.47 21.23 -16.94
N ILE A 121 6.72 20.82 -16.72
CA ILE A 121 7.34 20.74 -15.40
C ILE A 121 7.36 22.14 -14.75
N ASP A 122 7.78 23.15 -15.49
CA ASP A 122 7.87 24.53 -15.00
C ASP A 122 6.49 25.11 -14.69
N ILE A 123 5.49 24.86 -15.56
CA ILE A 123 4.10 25.27 -15.33
C ILE A 123 3.51 24.55 -14.10
N GLU A 124 3.78 23.26 -13.94
CA GLU A 124 3.30 22.46 -12.82
C GLU A 124 3.85 23.00 -11.49
N LEU A 125 5.17 23.22 -11.41
CA LEU A 125 5.82 23.82 -10.25
C LEU A 125 5.30 25.22 -9.94
N LEU A 126 5.16 26.07 -10.96
CA LEU A 126 4.63 27.41 -10.80
C LEU A 126 3.18 27.38 -10.29
N SER A 127 2.36 26.46 -10.83
CA SER A 127 0.98 26.27 -10.37
C SER A 127 0.92 25.82 -8.91
N TYR A 128 1.85 24.94 -8.49
CA TYR A 128 1.94 24.47 -7.12
C TYR A 128 2.36 25.61 -6.17
N PHE A 129 3.35 26.41 -6.57
CA PHE A 129 3.72 27.63 -5.86
C PHE A 129 2.53 28.58 -5.69
N TYR A 130 1.76 28.83 -6.75
CA TYR A 130 0.60 29.71 -6.67
C TYR A 130 -0.49 29.21 -5.73
N LYS A 131 -0.67 27.88 -5.64
CA LYS A 131 -1.67 27.23 -4.78
C LYS A 131 -1.25 27.14 -3.31
N ARG A 132 0.04 26.93 -3.04
CA ARG A 132 0.53 26.58 -1.69
C ARG A 132 1.66 27.48 -1.19
N GLY A 133 2.50 27.99 -2.08
CA GLY A 133 3.72 28.72 -1.75
C GLY A 133 3.50 30.18 -1.33
N LYS A 134 2.37 30.80 -1.67
CA LYS A 134 2.11 32.19 -1.27
C LYS A 134 2.03 32.33 0.25
N ASN A 135 2.72 33.33 0.80
CA ASN A 135 2.68 33.66 2.22
C ASN A 135 1.24 33.89 2.68
N GLY A 136 0.87 33.28 3.80
CA GLY A 136 -0.44 33.40 4.43
C GLY A 136 -1.50 32.46 3.87
N THR A 137 -1.19 31.67 2.84
CA THR A 137 -2.15 30.69 2.28
C THR A 137 -2.49 29.64 3.33
N VAL A 138 -3.78 29.40 3.54
CA VAL A 138 -4.28 28.39 4.49
C VAL A 138 -4.90 27.25 3.72
N PHE A 139 -4.59 26.02 4.13
CA PHE A 139 -5.13 24.83 3.50
C PHE A 139 -5.08 23.59 4.39
N SER A 140 -5.87 22.57 4.02
CA SER A 140 -5.84 21.27 4.69
C SER A 140 -4.55 20.53 4.36
N CYS A 141 -3.89 20.02 5.40
CA CYS A 141 -2.67 19.25 5.34
C CYS A 141 -2.71 18.16 6.41
N TYR A 142 -1.66 17.36 6.51
CA TYR A 142 -1.51 16.35 7.54
C TYR A 142 -0.13 16.46 8.19
N TYR A 143 -0.07 16.34 9.52
CA TYR A 143 1.20 16.28 10.26
C TYR A 143 1.37 14.89 10.87
N ASN A 144 2.61 14.43 10.98
CA ASN A 144 2.92 13.17 11.66
C ASN A 144 2.95 13.39 13.19
N GLU A 145 2.15 12.61 13.94
CA GLU A 145 2.13 12.64 15.41
C GLU A 145 3.45 12.19 16.05
N GLU A 146 4.18 11.26 15.43
CA GLU A 146 5.46 10.76 15.93
C GLU A 146 6.61 11.72 15.61
N ASN A 147 6.51 12.43 14.48
CA ASN A 147 7.50 13.40 14.05
C ASN A 147 6.84 14.66 13.47
N GLU A 148 6.57 15.62 14.34
CA GLU A 148 5.83 16.86 14.02
C GLU A 148 6.55 17.80 13.04
N THR A 149 7.77 17.48 12.61
CA THR A 149 8.46 18.21 11.54
C THR A 149 8.04 17.74 10.14
N GLN A 150 7.47 16.55 10.04
CA GLN A 150 6.98 15.95 8.80
C GLN A 150 5.54 16.36 8.54
N ILE A 151 5.33 17.05 7.43
CA ILE A 151 4.03 17.60 7.07
C ILE A 151 3.77 17.26 5.60
N ILE A 152 2.63 16.65 5.32
CA ILE A 152 2.24 16.26 3.96
C ILE A 152 0.94 16.96 3.54
N GLU A 153 0.81 17.27 2.26
CA GLU A 153 -0.44 17.80 1.71
C GLU A 153 -1.46 16.68 1.45
N VAL A 154 -1.02 15.60 0.81
CA VAL A 154 -1.89 14.52 0.34
C VAL A 154 -1.55 13.22 1.09
N ASN A 155 -2.54 12.70 1.82
CA ASN A 155 -2.47 11.36 2.40
C ASN A 155 -3.19 10.34 1.50
N TYR A 156 -2.44 9.41 0.92
CA TYR A 156 -2.98 8.37 0.03
C TYR A 156 -3.60 7.16 0.77
N ASN A 157 -3.67 7.17 2.10
CA ASN A 157 -4.17 6.05 2.90
C ASN A 157 -5.55 5.56 2.42
N GLY A 158 -6.50 6.47 2.22
CA GLY A 158 -7.86 6.11 1.76
C GLY A 158 -7.87 5.39 0.39
N ARG A 159 -6.97 5.76 -0.54
CA ARG A 159 -6.84 5.06 -1.83
C ARG A 159 -6.18 3.69 -1.68
N ARG A 160 -5.15 3.58 -0.81
CA ARG A 160 -4.50 2.30 -0.50
C ARG A 160 -5.49 1.30 0.12
N LEU A 161 -6.33 1.76 1.04
CA LEU A 161 -7.38 0.93 1.67
C LEU A 161 -8.44 0.47 0.64
N ALA A 162 -8.85 1.36 -0.27
CA ALA A 162 -9.81 1.02 -1.32
C ALA A 162 -9.28 -0.06 -2.28
N ILE A 163 -7.97 -0.09 -2.53
CA ILE A 163 -7.33 -1.14 -3.33
C ILE A 163 -7.31 -2.48 -2.58
N LEU A 164 -7.13 -2.50 -1.26
CA LEU A 164 -7.08 -3.73 -0.46
C LEU A 164 -8.42 -4.48 -0.40
N LEU A 165 -9.54 -3.75 -0.39
CA LEU A 165 -10.88 -4.32 -0.24
C LEU A 165 -11.24 -5.38 -1.30
N PRO A 166 -11.05 -5.16 -2.61
CA PRO A 166 -11.30 -6.20 -3.62
C PRO A 166 -10.34 -7.40 -3.48
N PHE A 167 -9.07 -7.20 -3.09
CA PHE A 167 -8.14 -8.32 -2.88
C PHE A 167 -8.57 -9.20 -1.71
N ALA A 168 -9.02 -8.59 -0.60
CA ALA A 168 -9.58 -9.32 0.54
C ALA A 168 -10.82 -10.12 0.13
N ALA A 169 -11.71 -9.55 -0.68
CA ALA A 169 -12.89 -10.24 -1.18
C ALA A 169 -12.53 -11.45 -2.06
N VAL A 170 -11.59 -11.29 -3.00
CA VAL A 170 -11.11 -12.39 -3.86
C VAL A 170 -10.52 -13.54 -3.02
N PHE A 171 -9.82 -13.22 -1.93
CA PHE A 171 -9.28 -14.24 -1.05
C PHE A 171 -10.36 -15.00 -0.26
N ILE A 172 -11.35 -14.31 0.28
CA ILE A 172 -12.45 -14.97 0.99
C ILE A 172 -13.17 -15.92 0.03
N VAL A 173 -13.44 -15.46 -1.20
CA VAL A 173 -14.04 -16.29 -2.25
C VAL A 173 -13.17 -17.51 -2.58
N SER A 174 -11.85 -17.35 -2.69
CA SER A 174 -10.95 -18.46 -3.00
C SER A 174 -10.92 -19.51 -1.88
N ILE A 175 -10.89 -19.09 -0.61
CA ILE A 175 -11.01 -20.00 0.54
C ILE A 175 -12.33 -20.77 0.49
N LEU A 176 -13.45 -20.09 0.22
CA LEU A 176 -14.77 -20.72 0.16
C LEU A 176 -14.83 -21.76 -0.97
N VAL A 177 -14.32 -21.43 -2.15
CA VAL A 177 -14.25 -22.37 -3.29
C VAL A 177 -13.39 -23.59 -2.93
N VAL A 178 -12.21 -23.39 -2.37
CA VAL A 178 -11.32 -24.49 -1.95
C VAL A 178 -11.98 -25.37 -0.89
N SER A 179 -12.63 -24.75 0.10
CA SER A 179 -13.35 -25.47 1.17
C SER A 179 -14.48 -26.34 0.61
N VAL A 180 -15.27 -25.81 -0.35
CA VAL A 180 -16.31 -26.57 -1.04
C VAL A 180 -15.73 -27.72 -1.87
N LEU A 181 -14.62 -27.49 -2.58
CA LEU A 181 -13.94 -28.54 -3.36
C LEU A 181 -13.40 -29.66 -2.48
N LEU A 182 -12.79 -29.31 -1.33
CA LEU A 182 -12.30 -30.27 -0.35
C LEU A 182 -13.46 -31.03 0.30
N TRP A 183 -14.56 -30.35 0.65
CA TRP A 183 -15.75 -31.00 1.20
C TRP A 183 -16.36 -32.00 0.22
N ARG A 184 -16.52 -31.61 -1.06
CA ARG A 184 -17.01 -32.52 -2.12
C ARG A 184 -16.10 -33.74 -2.30
N ARG A 185 -14.77 -33.57 -2.24
CA ARG A 185 -13.81 -34.68 -2.31
C ARG A 185 -13.85 -35.57 -1.06
N GLY A 186 -13.96 -35.00 0.13
CA GLY A 186 -14.05 -35.72 1.41
C GLY A 186 -15.32 -36.55 1.57
N CYS A 187 -16.47 -36.03 1.13
CA CYS A 187 -17.73 -36.77 1.10
C CYS A 187 -17.71 -37.97 0.11
N GLY A 188 -16.80 -37.96 -0.88
CA GLY A 188 -16.60 -39.09 -1.79
C GLY A 188 -15.83 -40.27 -1.18
N CYS A 189 -14.98 -40.03 -0.17
CA CYS A 189 -14.15 -41.07 0.43
C CYS A 189 -14.86 -41.90 1.51
N ASN A 190 -15.95 -41.41 2.10
CA ASN A 190 -16.64 -42.12 3.20
C ASN A 190 -17.67 -43.17 2.72
N ARG A 191 -17.86 -43.35 1.40
CA ARG A 191 -18.86 -44.29 0.85
C ARG A 191 -18.31 -45.69 0.52
N LYS A 192 -17.04 -45.98 0.83
CA LYS A 192 -16.38 -47.26 0.48
C LYS A 192 -15.74 -48.03 1.66
N ARG A 193 -16.23 -47.87 2.90
CA ARG A 193 -16.07 -48.93 3.92
C ARG A 193 -17.34 -49.76 3.99
N ARG A 194 -17.53 -50.69 3.04
CA ARG A 194 -18.33 -51.89 3.34
C ARG A 194 -17.48 -52.74 4.30
N PRO A 195 -18.01 -53.17 5.45
CA PRO A 195 -17.35 -54.19 6.24
C PRO A 195 -17.28 -55.46 5.37
N SER A 196 -16.07 -55.97 5.15
CA SER A 196 -15.87 -57.29 4.56
C SER A 196 -16.65 -58.29 5.41
N ARG A 197 -17.68 -58.92 4.84
CA ARG A 197 -18.29 -60.11 5.43
C ARG A 197 -17.15 -61.09 5.72
N LEU A 198 -16.90 -61.34 7.00
CA LEU A 198 -16.18 -62.52 7.46
C LEU A 198 -16.76 -63.73 6.74
N SER A 199 -15.96 -64.36 5.89
CA SER A 199 -16.18 -65.71 5.44
C SER A 199 -16.03 -66.63 6.66
N PHE A 200 -17.16 -66.97 7.27
CA PHE A 200 -17.24 -68.06 8.24
C PHE A 200 -17.09 -69.36 7.43
N VAL A 201 -15.85 -69.84 7.33
CA VAL A 201 -15.57 -71.21 6.87
C VAL A 201 -15.92 -72.12 8.04
N THR A 202 -17.15 -72.64 8.04
CA THR A 202 -17.49 -73.79 8.87
C THR A 202 -16.85 -75.02 8.26
N ALA A 203 -15.79 -75.49 8.91
CA ALA A 203 -15.40 -76.89 8.88
C ALA A 203 -16.49 -77.69 9.62
N THR A 204 -17.08 -78.67 8.94
CA THR A 204 -17.81 -79.79 9.57
C THR A 204 -17.74 -81.00 8.64
N ASP A 205 -16.80 -81.88 8.98
CA ASP A 205 -16.88 -83.34 9.06
C ASP A 205 -17.60 -84.13 7.97
N GLU A 206 -16.79 -84.91 7.22
CA GLU A 206 -17.19 -86.10 6.49
C GLU A 206 -17.46 -87.26 7.47
N PHE A 207 -18.53 -87.99 7.18
CA PHE A 207 -18.90 -89.30 7.75
C PHE A 207 -18.24 -90.43 6.95
#